data_AF-A0A9P3UT82-F1
#
_entry.id   AF-A0A9P3UT82-F1
#
_cell.length_a   1.000
_cell.length_b   1.000
_cell.length_c   1.000
_cell.angle_alpha   90.00
_cell.angle_beta   90.00
_cell.angle_gamma   90.00
#
_symmetry.space_group_name_H-M   'P 1'
#
loop_
_entity.id
_entity.type
_entity.pdbx_description
1 polymer ?
#
loop_
_entity_poly.entity_id
_entity_poly.type
_entity_poly.pdbx_seq_one_letter_code
_entity_poly.pdbx_strand_id
1 'polypeptide(L)'
;MFLNPEATSPVVRLPASKYEGHNGFTSLEYPGPHLTEAEQEASALTEPTRAALDAHRTAQYILTQKDRPIPTLEEMEKELEPDTAARIKERITDLEKQHLSDLQRLYLWHAEEYLDEALDRYLSKDDLQYLAEGENNLMLEESYAQLATAYEESRRNIQRQMQWEDDVERMRYSHLVQLTDLRAKLRQQEIQDEQERKRREADFPTDLEDFNRKPKDVQLRVARFLTLTEPARQERMLSEFGWASRQVKPLQEIYNKNDAFKAQILASLIEVKDPRKRF
;
A
#
# COMPACT_ATOMS: atom_id res chain seq x y z
N MET A 1 -34.39 31.07 -1.74
CA MET A 1 -33.27 30.37 -2.38
C MET A 1 -33.20 28.98 -1.79
N PHE A 2 -33.69 27.97 -2.52
CA PHE A 2 -33.62 26.57 -2.11
C PHE A 2 -32.34 25.96 -2.67
N LEU A 3 -31.49 25.40 -1.82
CA LEU A 3 -30.33 24.62 -2.21
C LEU A 3 -30.80 23.19 -2.48
N ASN A 4 -30.67 22.72 -3.72
CA ASN A 4 -30.90 21.32 -4.09
C ASN A 4 -29.79 20.43 -3.52
N PRO A 5 -30.10 19.38 -2.75
CA PRO A 5 -29.14 18.39 -2.30
C PRO A 5 -29.17 17.17 -3.24
N GLU A 6 -28.78 17.34 -4.50
CA GLU A 6 -28.39 16.21 -5.34
C GLU A 6 -26.88 16.05 -5.24
N ALA A 7 -26.45 15.49 -4.10
CA ALA A 7 -25.14 14.86 -4.02
C ALA A 7 -25.19 13.62 -4.92
N THR A 8 -24.74 13.79 -6.15
CA THR A 8 -24.47 12.68 -7.08
C THR A 8 -23.46 11.77 -6.39
N SER A 9 -23.95 10.65 -5.86
CA SER A 9 -23.10 9.53 -5.50
C SER A 9 -22.20 9.22 -6.71
N PRO A 10 -20.88 9.02 -6.51
CA PRO A 10 -20.00 8.73 -7.63
C PRO A 10 -20.54 7.47 -8.30
N VAL A 11 -20.98 7.58 -9.56
CA VAL A 11 -21.41 6.45 -10.36
C VAL A 11 -20.18 5.55 -10.51
N VAL A 12 -20.12 4.53 -9.66
CA VAL A 12 -19.06 3.52 -9.70
C VAL A 12 -19.26 2.78 -11.02
N ARG A 13 -18.35 3.00 -11.97
CA ARG A 13 -18.37 2.27 -13.24
C ARG A 13 -18.23 0.78 -12.93
N LEU A 14 -19.25 0.00 -13.27
CA LEU A 14 -19.16 -1.45 -13.23
C LEU A 14 -18.07 -1.89 -14.23
N PRO A 15 -17.23 -2.87 -13.88
CA PRO A 15 -16.27 -3.44 -14.81
C PRO A 15 -16.99 -4.01 -16.04
N ALA A 16 -16.38 -3.87 -17.22
CA ALA A 16 -16.93 -4.50 -18.43
C ALA A 16 -16.99 -6.03 -18.24
N SER A 17 -17.98 -6.70 -18.82
CA SER A 17 -18.19 -8.15 -18.68
C SER A 17 -16.96 -8.99 -19.03
N LYS A 18 -16.12 -8.52 -19.95
CA LYS A 18 -14.82 -9.15 -20.28
C LYS A 18 -13.80 -9.22 -19.12
N TYR A 19 -14.06 -8.52 -18.02
CA TYR A 19 -13.21 -8.51 -16.81
C TYR A 19 -13.88 -9.19 -15.60
N GLU A 20 -15.08 -9.74 -15.77
CA GLU A 20 -15.78 -10.43 -14.70
C GLU A 20 -14.97 -11.65 -14.23
N GLY A 21 -14.71 -11.76 -12.93
CA GLY A 21 -13.90 -12.83 -12.34
C GLY A 21 -12.37 -12.69 -12.49
N HIS A 22 -11.87 -11.65 -13.17
CA HIS A 22 -10.44 -11.53 -13.52
C HIS A 22 -9.74 -10.33 -12.86
N ASN A 23 -10.34 -9.73 -11.82
CA ASN A 23 -9.81 -8.56 -11.10
C ASN A 23 -9.37 -7.39 -12.02
N GLY A 24 -9.97 -7.26 -13.21
CA GLY A 24 -9.61 -6.22 -14.17
C GLY A 24 -8.43 -6.55 -15.10
N PHE A 25 -7.82 -7.73 -14.98
CA PHE A 25 -6.77 -8.18 -15.89
C PHE A 25 -7.36 -8.89 -17.11
N THR A 26 -6.79 -8.64 -18.27
CA THR A 26 -7.05 -9.44 -19.46
C THR A 26 -6.52 -10.85 -19.24
N SER A 27 -7.40 -11.85 -19.28
CA SER A 27 -6.94 -13.20 -19.57
C SER A 27 -6.38 -13.15 -20.98
N LEU A 28 -5.11 -13.48 -21.16
CA LEU A 28 -4.44 -13.61 -22.45
C LEU A 28 -4.96 -14.84 -23.23
N GLU A 29 -6.24 -15.19 -23.08
CA GLU A 29 -6.96 -16.08 -23.97
C GLU A 29 -7.30 -15.30 -25.22
N TYR A 30 -6.32 -15.21 -26.12
CA TYR A 30 -6.59 -14.75 -27.47
C TYR A 30 -7.48 -15.78 -28.17
N PRO A 31 -8.44 -15.34 -28.99
CA PRO A 31 -9.03 -16.22 -29.99
C PRO A 31 -7.90 -16.57 -30.96
N GLY A 32 -7.25 -17.70 -30.71
CA GLY A 32 -6.39 -18.33 -31.71
C GLY A 32 -7.22 -18.61 -32.97
N PRO A 33 -6.56 -18.86 -34.12
CA PRO A 33 -7.27 -19.45 -35.25
C PRO A 33 -8.10 -20.63 -34.73
N HIS A 34 -9.35 -20.78 -35.19
CA HIS A 34 -10.25 -21.88 -34.81
C HIS A 34 -9.64 -23.22 -35.26
N LEU A 35 -8.65 -23.69 -34.51
CA LEU A 35 -8.04 -25.00 -34.64
C LEU A 35 -9.04 -26.00 -34.06
N THR A 36 -9.20 -27.11 -34.78
CA THR A 36 -10.00 -28.24 -34.30
C THR A 36 -9.38 -28.80 -33.00
N GLU A 37 -10.18 -29.43 -32.14
CA GLU A 37 -9.68 -30.01 -30.87
C GLU A 37 -8.47 -30.95 -31.09
N ALA A 38 -8.44 -31.66 -32.22
CA ALA A 38 -7.32 -32.52 -32.61
C ALA A 38 -6.04 -31.74 -32.99
N GLU A 39 -6.15 -30.55 -33.58
CA GLU A 39 -5.02 -29.67 -33.90
C GLU A 39 -4.50 -28.94 -32.66
N GLN A 40 -5.38 -28.62 -31.71
CA GLN A 40 -4.99 -28.10 -30.40
C GLN A 40 -4.24 -29.14 -29.59
N GLU A 41 -4.69 -30.41 -29.58
CA GLU A 41 -4.00 -31.52 -28.94
C GLU A 41 -2.64 -31.84 -29.60
N ALA A 42 -2.56 -31.78 -30.94
CA ALA A 42 -1.30 -32.01 -31.66
C ALA A 42 -0.29 -30.85 -31.52
N SER A 43 -0.76 -29.60 -31.52
CA SER A 43 0.07 -28.41 -31.29
C SER A 43 0.58 -28.36 -29.84
N ALA A 44 -0.26 -28.74 -28.86
CA ALA A 44 0.12 -28.82 -27.44
C ALA A 44 1.24 -29.83 -27.15
N LEU A 45 1.49 -30.78 -28.05
CA LEU A 45 2.55 -31.78 -27.93
C LEU A 45 3.91 -31.35 -28.53
N THR A 46 3.97 -30.26 -29.30
CA THR A 46 5.15 -29.96 -30.13
C THR A 46 5.70 -28.54 -30.01
N GLU A 47 4.85 -27.52 -29.75
CA GLU A 47 5.29 -26.13 -29.64
C GLU A 47 4.88 -25.49 -28.31
N PRO A 48 5.76 -24.72 -27.64
CA PRO A 48 5.40 -24.02 -26.42
C PRO A 48 4.29 -23.01 -26.71
N THR A 49 3.19 -23.09 -25.96
CA THR A 49 2.10 -22.12 -26.08
C THR A 49 2.60 -20.71 -25.75
N ARG A 50 1.95 -19.69 -26.32
CA ARG A 50 2.26 -18.28 -26.04
C ARG A 50 2.27 -17.99 -24.53
N ALA A 51 1.29 -18.52 -23.81
CA ALA A 51 1.22 -18.41 -22.36
C ALA A 51 2.42 -19.06 -21.65
N ALA A 52 2.93 -20.19 -22.15
CA ALA A 52 4.13 -20.82 -21.61
C ALA A 52 5.40 -19.97 -21.86
N LEU A 53 5.50 -19.34 -23.05
CA LEU A 53 6.59 -18.40 -23.35
C LEU A 53 6.53 -17.16 -22.46
N ASP A 54 5.34 -16.60 -22.25
CA ASP A 54 5.14 -15.44 -21.37
C ASP A 54 5.46 -15.79 -19.91
N ALA A 55 5.04 -16.98 -19.45
CA ALA A 55 5.37 -17.47 -18.12
C ALA A 55 6.89 -17.69 -17.95
N HIS A 56 7.55 -18.26 -18.95
CA HIS A 56 9.00 -18.42 -18.97
C HIS A 56 9.72 -17.07 -18.93
N ARG A 57 9.32 -16.11 -19.78
CA ARG A 57 9.83 -14.74 -19.79
C ARG A 57 9.69 -14.08 -18.42
N THR A 58 8.50 -14.18 -17.81
CA THR A 58 8.23 -13.63 -16.48
C THR A 58 9.11 -14.28 -15.42
N ALA A 59 9.28 -15.61 -15.47
CA ALA A 59 10.16 -16.33 -14.56
C ALA A 59 11.62 -15.89 -14.71
N GLN A 60 12.10 -15.70 -15.94
CA GLN A 60 13.44 -15.20 -16.22
C GLN A 60 13.65 -13.79 -15.67
N TYR A 61 12.68 -12.89 -15.84
CA TYR A 61 12.69 -11.57 -15.21
C TYR A 61 12.78 -11.67 -13.69
N ILE A 62 11.97 -12.52 -13.06
CA ILE A 62 11.99 -12.69 -11.60
C ILE A 62 13.36 -13.19 -11.14
N LEU A 63 13.91 -14.20 -11.81
CA LEU A 63 15.21 -14.80 -11.43
C LEU A 63 16.39 -13.84 -11.65
N THR A 64 16.33 -12.98 -12.67
CA THR A 64 17.46 -12.11 -13.03
C THR A 64 17.39 -10.73 -12.35
N GLN A 65 16.20 -10.13 -12.30
CA GLN A 65 16.00 -8.74 -11.85
C GLN A 65 15.44 -8.64 -10.43
N LYS A 66 14.73 -9.69 -9.96
CA LYS A 66 14.20 -9.78 -8.60
C LYS A 66 15.01 -10.73 -7.71
N ASP A 67 16.29 -10.92 -8.01
CA ASP A 67 17.20 -11.61 -7.10
C ASP A 67 17.34 -10.79 -5.80
N ARG A 68 16.46 -11.10 -4.84
CA ARG A 68 16.48 -10.54 -3.50
C ARG A 68 17.12 -11.60 -2.61
N PRO A 69 18.13 -11.24 -1.80
CA PRO A 69 18.68 -12.18 -0.86
C PRO A 69 17.56 -12.69 0.04
N ILE A 70 17.55 -14.00 0.27
CA ILE A 70 16.67 -14.59 1.27
C ILE A 70 17.00 -13.91 2.60
N PRO A 71 16.02 -13.34 3.31
CA PRO A 71 16.27 -12.65 4.55
C PRO A 71 16.96 -13.59 5.55
N THR A 72 17.86 -13.02 6.33
CA THR A 72 18.54 -13.73 7.40
C THR A 72 17.56 -14.10 8.51
N LEU A 73 17.88 -15.12 9.32
CA LEU A 73 17.03 -15.53 10.44
C LEU A 73 16.73 -14.37 11.40
N GLU A 74 17.72 -13.51 11.66
CA GLU A 74 17.55 -12.33 12.52
C GLU A 74 16.54 -11.32 11.93
N GLU A 75 16.51 -11.15 10.61
CA GLU A 75 15.53 -10.29 9.94
C GLU A 75 14.14 -10.91 10.02
N MET A 76 14.02 -12.22 9.84
CA MET A 76 12.75 -12.93 9.99
C MET A 76 12.21 -12.87 11.42
N GLU A 77 13.08 -12.96 12.43
CA GLU A 77 12.70 -12.79 13.84
C GLU A 77 12.20 -11.37 14.12
N LYS A 78 12.90 -10.36 13.59
CA LYS A 78 12.42 -8.97 13.66
C LYS A 78 11.07 -8.82 12.99
N GLU A 79 10.80 -9.53 11.89
CA GLU A 79 9.50 -9.51 11.22
C GLU A 79 8.35 -10.03 12.10
N LEU A 80 8.62 -10.99 12.99
CA LEU A 80 7.64 -11.60 13.89
C LEU A 80 7.28 -10.76 15.12
N GLU A 81 8.07 -9.74 15.46
CA GLU A 81 7.75 -8.82 16.55
C GLU A 81 6.36 -8.15 16.31
N PRO A 82 5.63 -7.78 17.37
CA PRO A 82 4.32 -7.15 17.23
C PRO A 82 4.41 -5.84 16.45
N ASP A 83 3.51 -5.68 15.47
CA ASP A 83 3.42 -4.48 14.65
C ASP A 83 3.08 -3.27 15.55
N THR A 84 4.02 -2.33 15.68
CA THR A 84 3.78 -1.01 16.31
C THR A 84 3.46 0.02 15.23
N ALA A 85 2.68 1.06 15.53
CA ALA A 85 2.30 2.08 14.55
C ALA A 85 3.51 2.71 13.81
N ALA A 86 4.62 2.95 14.52
CA ALA A 86 5.86 3.43 13.92
C ALA A 86 6.45 2.43 12.90
N ARG A 87 6.47 1.15 13.24
CA ARG A 87 6.98 0.08 12.40
C ARG A 87 6.10 -0.18 11.18
N ILE A 88 4.77 -0.07 11.32
CA ILE A 88 3.86 -0.14 10.17
C ILE A 88 4.14 1.04 9.20
N LYS A 89 4.38 2.25 9.71
CA LYS A 89 4.75 3.41 8.87
C LYS A 89 6.08 3.19 8.15
N GLU A 90 7.07 2.63 8.83
CA GLU A 90 8.34 2.25 8.22
C GLU A 90 8.13 1.22 7.09
N ARG A 91 7.39 0.14 7.35
CA ARG A 91 7.04 -0.86 6.33
C ARG A 91 6.31 -0.27 5.13
N ILE A 92 5.41 0.70 5.33
CA ILE A 92 4.76 1.42 4.21
C ILE A 92 5.81 2.17 3.39
N THR A 93 6.70 2.92 4.04
CA THR A 93 7.74 3.68 3.33
C THR A 93 8.71 2.78 2.58
N ASP A 94 9.05 1.62 3.14
CA ASP A 94 9.93 0.67 2.50
C ASP A 94 9.25 -0.06 1.35
N LEU A 95 7.97 -0.40 1.50
CA LEU A 95 7.16 -0.95 0.40
C LEU A 95 7.06 0.03 -0.77
N GLU A 96 6.85 1.33 -0.50
CA GLU A 96 6.81 2.37 -1.54
C GLU A 96 8.16 2.50 -2.26
N LYS A 97 9.29 2.50 -1.52
CA LYS A 97 10.64 2.51 -2.12
C LYS A 97 10.90 1.25 -2.95
N GLN A 98 10.53 0.07 -2.43
CA GLN A 98 10.69 -1.20 -3.13
C GLN A 98 9.89 -1.21 -4.42
N HIS A 99 8.65 -0.70 -4.41
CA HIS A 99 7.83 -0.61 -5.60
C HIS A 99 8.45 0.30 -6.67
N LEU A 100 9.00 1.46 -6.29
CA LEU A 100 9.69 2.35 -7.23
C LEU A 100 10.93 1.69 -7.84
N SER A 101 11.74 1.01 -7.02
CA SER A 101 12.89 0.23 -7.49
C SER A 101 12.48 -0.87 -8.46
N ASP A 102 11.43 -1.64 -8.12
CA ASP A 102 10.92 -2.73 -8.96
C ASP A 102 10.38 -2.21 -10.31
N LEU A 103 9.68 -1.07 -10.32
CA LEU A 103 9.23 -0.42 -11.56
C LEU A 103 10.41 0.04 -12.42
N GLN A 104 11.42 0.65 -11.81
CA GLN A 104 12.60 1.07 -12.55
C GLN A 104 13.31 -0.12 -13.21
N ARG A 105 13.47 -1.24 -12.50
CA ARG A 105 14.04 -2.48 -13.06
C ARG A 105 13.20 -3.04 -14.20
N LEU A 106 11.88 -3.06 -14.05
CA LEU A 106 10.98 -3.50 -15.13
C LEU A 106 11.12 -2.62 -16.37
N TYR A 107 11.14 -1.29 -16.21
CA TYR A 107 11.29 -0.39 -17.35
C TYR A 107 12.63 -0.55 -18.06
N LEU A 108 13.72 -0.75 -17.31
CA LEU A 108 15.03 -1.04 -17.89
C LEU A 108 14.99 -2.36 -18.67
N TRP A 109 14.41 -3.40 -18.10
CA TRP A 109 14.28 -4.69 -18.76
C TRP A 109 13.42 -4.61 -20.03
N HIS A 110 12.28 -3.90 -20.02
CA HIS A 110 11.49 -3.66 -21.23
C HIS A 110 12.28 -2.87 -22.29
N ALA A 111 13.11 -1.91 -21.87
CA ALA A 111 13.95 -1.14 -22.79
C ALA A 111 15.05 -2.01 -23.42
N GLU A 112 15.65 -2.92 -22.66
CA GLU A 112 16.61 -3.92 -23.16
C GLU A 112 15.94 -4.86 -24.17
N GLU A 113 14.79 -5.45 -23.83
CA GLU A 113 14.04 -6.31 -24.75
C GLU A 113 13.63 -5.60 -26.05
N TYR A 114 13.28 -4.31 -25.94
CA TYR A 114 12.98 -3.48 -27.11
C TYR A 114 14.22 -3.27 -27.98
N LEU A 115 15.36 -2.98 -27.35
CA LEU A 115 16.62 -2.74 -28.05
C LEU A 115 17.10 -4.00 -28.75
N ASP A 116 17.08 -5.15 -28.08
CA ASP A 116 17.46 -6.44 -28.66
C ASP A 116 16.58 -6.77 -29.87
N GLU A 117 15.26 -6.59 -29.74
CA GLU A 117 14.36 -6.79 -30.87
C GLU A 117 14.64 -5.79 -32.00
N ALA A 118 14.95 -4.53 -31.69
CA ALA A 118 15.32 -3.54 -32.70
C ALA A 118 16.63 -3.91 -33.43
N LEU A 119 17.60 -4.48 -32.71
CA LEU A 119 18.86 -4.95 -33.27
C LEU A 119 18.67 -6.22 -34.12
N ASP A 120 17.89 -7.19 -33.66
CA ASP A 120 17.56 -8.39 -34.43
C ASP A 120 16.85 -8.01 -35.74
N ARG A 121 15.92 -7.05 -35.68
CA ARG A 121 15.28 -6.47 -36.88
C ARG A 121 16.28 -5.77 -37.78
N TYR A 122 17.27 -5.07 -37.22
CA TYR A 122 18.28 -4.41 -38.03
C TYR A 122 19.20 -5.41 -38.74
N LEU A 123 19.68 -6.44 -38.02
CA LEU A 123 20.65 -7.43 -38.50
C LEU A 123 20.07 -8.53 -39.39
N SER A 124 18.76 -8.72 -39.33
CA SER A 124 18.04 -9.67 -40.19
C SER A 124 18.13 -9.39 -41.70
N LYS A 125 18.43 -8.15 -42.09
CA LYS A 125 18.69 -7.80 -43.48
C LYS A 125 20.16 -8.07 -43.78
N ASP A 126 20.39 -9.05 -44.64
CA ASP A 126 21.73 -9.29 -45.16
C ASP A 126 22.07 -8.19 -46.18
N ASP A 127 22.89 -7.22 -45.77
CA ASP A 127 23.37 -6.13 -46.63
C ASP A 127 24.28 -6.64 -47.77
N LEU A 128 24.66 -7.92 -47.79
CA LEU A 128 25.49 -8.52 -48.85
C LEU A 128 24.66 -9.19 -49.95
N GLN A 129 23.34 -9.29 -49.79
CA GLN A 129 22.44 -9.86 -50.78
C GLN A 129 21.99 -8.87 -51.86
N TYR A 130 22.48 -7.62 -51.86
CA TYR A 130 22.22 -6.72 -52.97
C TYR A 130 22.82 -7.31 -54.26
N LEU A 131 21.94 -7.65 -55.20
CA LEU A 131 22.31 -8.10 -56.53
C LEU A 131 23.15 -7.02 -57.22
N ALA A 132 24.11 -7.43 -58.04
CA ALA A 132 24.87 -6.50 -58.87
C ALA A 132 23.91 -5.69 -59.76
N GLU A 133 24.24 -4.42 -60.02
CA GLU A 133 23.41 -3.54 -60.88
C GLU A 133 23.04 -4.25 -62.20
N GLY A 134 21.76 -4.62 -62.35
CA GLY A 134 21.21 -5.25 -63.56
C GLY A 134 20.71 -6.70 -63.40
N GLU A 135 20.96 -7.38 -62.28
CA GLU A 135 20.36 -8.68 -61.98
C GLU A 135 19.06 -8.50 -61.19
N ASN A 136 17.91 -8.66 -61.84
CA ASN A 136 16.60 -8.65 -61.17
C ASN A 136 16.20 -10.09 -60.79
N ASN A 137 16.55 -10.52 -59.57
CA ASN A 137 16.04 -11.77 -59.02
C ASN A 137 14.71 -11.50 -58.30
N LEU A 138 13.60 -11.71 -59.00
CA LEU A 138 12.22 -11.52 -58.48
C LEU A 138 11.98 -12.25 -57.16
N MET A 139 12.57 -13.44 -56.98
CA MET A 139 12.44 -14.22 -55.75
C MET A 139 13.05 -13.50 -54.54
N LEU A 140 14.17 -12.80 -54.76
CA LEU A 140 14.84 -12.05 -53.72
C LEU A 140 14.03 -10.80 -53.35
N GLU A 141 13.53 -10.05 -54.33
CA GLU A 141 12.65 -8.90 -54.11
C GLU A 141 11.39 -9.29 -53.32
N GLU A 142 10.74 -10.40 -53.67
CA GLU A 142 9.59 -10.93 -52.94
C GLU A 142 9.93 -11.29 -51.49
N SER A 143 11.10 -11.91 -51.26
CA SER A 143 11.55 -12.26 -49.90
C SER A 143 11.77 -11.01 -49.04
N TYR A 144 12.38 -9.95 -49.58
CA TYR A 144 12.56 -8.68 -48.86
C TYR A 144 11.25 -7.92 -48.64
N ALA A 145 10.31 -8.00 -49.59
CA ALA A 145 8.98 -7.43 -49.43
C ALA A 145 8.22 -8.13 -48.29
N GLN A 146 8.28 -9.47 -48.22
CA GLN A 146 7.70 -10.25 -47.11
C GLN A 146 8.36 -9.91 -45.78
N LEU A 147 9.69 -9.81 -45.75
CA LEU A 147 10.45 -9.40 -44.56
C LEU A 147 10.04 -7.99 -44.09
N ALA A 148 9.88 -7.04 -45.02
CA ALA A 148 9.43 -5.68 -44.74
C ALA A 148 8.01 -5.66 -44.16
N THR A 149 7.07 -6.44 -44.71
CA THR A 149 5.72 -6.57 -44.15
C THR A 149 5.73 -7.17 -42.75
N ALA A 150 6.50 -8.24 -42.52
CA ALA A 150 6.67 -8.82 -41.20
C ALA A 150 7.26 -7.80 -40.20
N TYR A 151 8.18 -6.94 -40.65
CA TYR A 151 8.67 -5.85 -39.79
C TYR A 151 7.62 -4.83 -39.45
N GLU A 152 6.84 -4.36 -40.42
CA GLU A 152 5.79 -3.38 -40.17
C GLU A 152 4.74 -3.94 -39.20
N GLU A 153 4.36 -5.20 -39.36
CA GLU A 153 3.46 -5.90 -38.44
C GLU A 153 4.07 -6.05 -37.05
N SER A 154 5.34 -6.44 -36.96
CA SER A 154 6.07 -6.53 -35.68
C SER A 154 6.23 -5.18 -34.99
N ARG A 155 6.30 -4.08 -35.75
CA ARG A 155 6.44 -2.72 -35.22
C ARG A 155 5.12 -2.17 -34.72
N ARG A 156 4.02 -2.61 -35.34
CA ARG A 156 2.65 -2.41 -34.88
C ARG A 156 2.23 -3.44 -33.84
N ASN A 157 3.16 -4.23 -33.30
CA ASN A 157 2.82 -5.34 -32.42
C ASN A 157 2.28 -4.85 -31.08
N ILE A 158 0.98 -4.54 -31.11
CA ILE A 158 0.12 -4.20 -29.98
C ILE A 158 0.27 -5.26 -28.89
N GLN A 159 0.55 -6.52 -29.23
CA GLN A 159 0.65 -7.59 -28.24
C GLN A 159 1.80 -7.36 -27.26
N ARG A 160 2.99 -6.98 -27.74
CA ARG A 160 4.14 -6.73 -26.86
C ARG A 160 3.89 -5.51 -25.98
N GLN A 161 3.29 -4.46 -26.55
CA GLN A 161 2.90 -3.29 -25.78
C GLN A 161 1.86 -3.63 -24.70
N MET A 162 0.84 -4.42 -25.04
CA MET A 162 -0.17 -4.89 -24.08
C MET A 162 0.46 -5.75 -22.97
N GLN A 163 1.44 -6.60 -23.30
CA GLN A 163 2.17 -7.38 -22.30
C GLN A 163 2.93 -6.49 -21.32
N TRP A 164 3.66 -5.48 -21.80
CA TRP A 164 4.36 -4.54 -20.92
C TRP A 164 3.42 -3.72 -20.05
N GLU A 165 2.27 -3.31 -20.59
CA GLU A 165 1.22 -2.64 -19.84
C GLU A 165 0.66 -3.57 -18.74
N ASP A 166 0.37 -4.83 -19.07
CA ASP A 166 -0.10 -5.85 -18.13
C ASP A 166 0.93 -6.12 -17.01
N ASP A 167 2.22 -6.20 -17.33
CA ASP A 167 3.30 -6.39 -16.35
C ASP A 167 3.37 -5.22 -15.35
N VAL A 168 3.24 -3.98 -15.85
CA VAL A 168 3.19 -2.77 -15.01
C VAL A 168 1.93 -2.77 -14.13
N GLU A 169 0.77 -3.08 -14.70
CA GLU A 169 -0.50 -3.09 -13.95
C GLU A 169 -0.54 -4.19 -12.89
N ARG A 170 -0.01 -5.38 -13.18
CA ARG A 170 0.13 -6.45 -12.18
C ARG A 170 1.01 -6.02 -11.01
N MET A 171 2.14 -5.37 -11.29
CA MET A 171 3.00 -4.85 -10.22
C MET A 171 2.31 -3.75 -9.41
N ARG A 172 1.65 -2.79 -10.06
CA ARG A 172 0.88 -1.74 -9.38
C ARG A 172 -0.20 -2.33 -8.49
N TYR A 173 -0.97 -3.29 -9.01
CA TYR A 173 -2.01 -3.96 -8.25
C TYR A 173 -1.44 -4.67 -7.02
N SER A 174 -0.38 -5.46 -7.18
CA SER A 174 0.24 -6.16 -6.05
C SER A 174 0.72 -5.20 -4.95
N HIS A 175 1.31 -4.06 -5.35
CA HIS A 175 1.72 -3.01 -4.43
C HIS A 175 0.51 -2.38 -3.72
N LEU A 176 -0.54 -2.05 -4.46
CA LEU A 176 -1.75 -1.45 -3.89
C LEU A 176 -2.43 -2.38 -2.88
N VAL A 177 -2.55 -3.68 -3.19
CA VAL A 177 -3.12 -4.68 -2.27
C VAL A 177 -2.35 -4.67 -0.94
N GLN A 178 -1.02 -4.81 -1.00
CA GLN A 178 -0.18 -4.83 0.21
C GLN A 178 -0.26 -3.51 1.00
N LEU A 179 -0.24 -2.37 0.29
CA LEU A 179 -0.31 -1.05 0.89
C LEU A 179 -1.68 -0.79 1.55
N THR A 180 -2.78 -1.26 0.94
CA THR A 180 -4.11 -1.14 1.55
C THR A 180 -4.23 -1.91 2.85
N ASP A 181 -3.64 -3.12 2.91
CA ASP A 181 -3.62 -3.94 4.11
C ASP A 181 -2.82 -3.26 5.24
N LEU A 182 -1.63 -2.74 4.93
CA LEU A 182 -0.81 -2.01 5.89
C LEU A 182 -1.51 -0.75 6.41
N ARG A 183 -2.19 0.01 5.54
CA ARG A 183 -2.97 1.19 5.95
C ARG A 183 -4.18 0.82 6.79
N ALA A 184 -4.81 -0.32 6.54
CA ALA A 184 -5.89 -0.83 7.38
C ALA A 184 -5.37 -1.17 8.79
N LYS A 185 -4.24 -1.89 8.88
CA LYS A 185 -3.57 -2.20 10.14
C LYS A 185 -3.16 -0.95 10.91
N LEU A 186 -2.60 0.05 10.24
CA LEU A 186 -2.20 1.31 10.87
C LEU A 186 -3.39 2.01 11.53
N ARG A 187 -4.50 2.13 10.80
CA ARG A 187 -5.74 2.72 11.35
C ARG A 187 -6.27 1.93 12.55
N GLN A 188 -6.20 0.61 12.49
CA GLN A 188 -6.63 -0.24 13.60
C GLN A 188 -5.76 -0.02 14.85
N GLN A 189 -4.45 0.08 14.67
CA GLN A 189 -3.52 0.39 15.76
C GLN A 189 -3.80 1.75 16.38
N GLU A 190 -4.00 2.79 15.56
CA GLU A 190 -4.32 4.14 16.03
C GLU A 190 -5.64 4.18 16.82
N ILE A 191 -6.65 3.42 16.37
CA ILE A 191 -7.92 3.28 17.11
C ILE A 191 -7.69 2.57 18.45
N GLN A 192 -6.86 1.52 18.50
CA GLN A 192 -6.54 0.82 19.74
C GLN A 192 -5.78 1.72 20.71
N ASP A 193 -4.77 2.44 20.23
CA ASP A 193 -4.01 3.40 21.04
C ASP A 193 -4.90 4.52 21.58
N GLU A 194 -5.83 5.04 20.76
CA GLU A 194 -6.80 6.04 21.20
C GLU A 194 -7.80 5.48 22.21
N GLN A 195 -8.28 4.25 22.04
CA GLN A 195 -9.16 3.59 22.99
C GLN A 195 -8.47 3.31 24.32
N GLU A 196 -7.22 2.83 24.29
CA GLU A 196 -6.42 2.64 25.49
C GLU A 196 -6.17 3.96 26.19
N ARG A 197 -5.84 5.01 25.43
CA ARG A 197 -5.71 6.35 25.98
C ARG A 197 -7.01 6.78 26.64
N LYS A 198 -8.16 6.69 25.96
CA LYS A 198 -9.47 7.02 26.53
C LYS A 198 -9.79 6.20 27.79
N ARG A 199 -9.44 4.91 27.82
CA ARG A 199 -9.59 4.05 29.02
C ARG A 199 -8.72 4.52 30.18
N ARG A 200 -7.45 4.84 29.92
CA ARG A 200 -6.54 5.40 30.94
C ARG A 200 -7.00 6.76 31.43
N GLU A 201 -7.61 7.56 30.55
CA GLU A 201 -8.15 8.88 30.89
C GLU A 201 -9.47 8.81 31.67
N ALA A 202 -10.31 7.80 31.41
CA ALA A 202 -11.57 7.56 32.11
C ALA A 202 -11.40 6.97 33.53
N ASP A 203 -10.20 6.49 33.87
CA ASP A 203 -9.89 5.87 35.15
C ASP A 203 -9.64 6.92 36.25
N PHE A 204 -10.73 7.38 36.87
CA PHE A 204 -10.68 8.35 37.96
C PHE A 204 -10.25 7.68 39.28
N PRO A 205 -9.24 8.24 40.00
CA PRO A 205 -8.76 7.64 41.24
C PRO A 205 -9.84 7.60 42.31
N THR A 206 -9.97 6.45 42.98
CA THR A 206 -10.98 6.26 44.04
C THR A 206 -10.48 6.71 45.41
N ASP A 207 -9.20 6.46 45.70
CA ASP A 207 -8.56 6.73 46.98
C ASP A 207 -7.30 7.62 46.82
N LEU A 208 -6.80 8.13 47.95
CA LEU A 208 -5.60 8.98 47.99
C LEU A 208 -4.33 8.21 47.59
N GLU A 209 -4.24 6.93 47.95
CA GLU A 209 -3.14 6.08 47.47
C GLU A 209 -3.21 5.84 45.97
N ASP A 210 -4.40 5.58 45.44
CA ASP A 210 -4.64 5.37 44.02
C ASP A 210 -4.29 6.64 43.22
N PHE A 211 -4.67 7.82 43.74
CA PHE A 211 -4.29 9.11 43.18
C PHE A 211 -2.76 9.25 43.05
N ASN A 212 -2.02 8.94 44.11
CA ASN A 212 -0.55 9.05 44.10
C ASN A 212 0.12 8.00 43.18
N ARG A 213 -0.52 6.85 42.93
CA ARG A 213 -0.02 5.82 42.01
C ARG A 213 -0.27 6.16 40.54
N LYS A 214 -1.28 6.97 40.22
CA LYS A 214 -1.57 7.39 38.83
C LYS A 214 -0.43 8.26 38.25
N PRO A 215 -0.27 8.31 36.92
CA PRO A 215 0.69 9.20 36.28
C PRO A 215 0.38 10.68 36.58
N LYS A 216 1.43 11.52 36.61
CA LYS A 216 1.32 12.96 36.96
C LYS A 216 0.26 13.71 36.15
N ASP A 217 0.10 13.39 34.86
CA ASP A 217 -0.90 14.02 34.01
C ASP A 217 -2.35 13.74 34.47
N VAL A 218 -2.64 12.52 34.93
CA VAL A 218 -3.95 12.19 35.51
C VAL A 218 -4.12 12.89 36.85
N GLN A 219 -3.08 12.92 37.68
CA GLN A 219 -3.10 13.65 38.96
C GLN A 219 -3.44 15.13 38.77
N LEU A 220 -2.84 15.78 37.77
CA LEU A 220 -3.08 17.19 37.46
C LEU A 220 -4.48 17.45 36.95
N ARG A 221 -5.03 16.56 36.13
CA ARG A 221 -6.41 16.66 35.67
C ARG A 221 -7.41 16.49 36.81
N VAL A 222 -7.19 15.52 37.69
CA VAL A 222 -8.00 15.29 38.88
C VAL A 222 -7.87 16.47 39.85
N ALA A 223 -6.66 17.00 40.06
CA ALA A 223 -6.41 18.20 40.85
C ALA A 223 -7.15 19.42 40.29
N ARG A 224 -7.09 19.62 38.96
CA ARG A 224 -7.85 20.69 38.28
C ARG A 224 -9.35 20.51 38.46
N PHE A 225 -9.85 19.29 38.38
CA PHE A 225 -11.25 18.98 38.60
C PHE A 225 -11.69 19.31 40.05
N LEU A 226 -10.90 18.91 41.05
CA LEU A 226 -11.21 19.13 42.47
C LEU A 226 -11.13 20.61 42.89
N THR A 227 -10.29 21.40 42.20
CA THR A 227 -10.14 22.85 42.48
C THR A 227 -11.15 23.72 41.75
N LEU A 228 -11.90 23.20 40.77
CA LEU A 228 -12.94 23.97 40.08
C LEU A 228 -14.11 24.27 41.02
N THR A 229 -14.38 25.56 41.27
CA THR A 229 -15.54 26.00 42.07
C THR A 229 -16.85 26.00 41.28
N GLU A 230 -16.79 26.12 39.96
CA GLU A 230 -17.97 26.20 39.09
C GLU A 230 -18.51 24.79 38.73
N PRO A 231 -19.75 24.43 39.12
CA PRO A 231 -20.30 23.10 38.85
C PRO A 231 -20.49 22.82 37.35
N ALA A 232 -20.83 23.85 36.56
CA ALA A 232 -20.96 23.72 35.11
C ALA A 232 -19.64 23.31 34.42
N ARG A 233 -18.48 23.72 34.96
CA ARG A 233 -17.18 23.29 34.43
C ARG A 233 -16.80 21.89 34.88
N GLN A 234 -17.19 21.50 36.09
CA GLN A 234 -17.03 20.14 36.57
C GLN A 234 -17.83 19.16 35.69
N GLU A 235 -19.09 19.45 35.37
CA GLU A 235 -19.92 18.61 34.47
C GLU A 235 -19.33 18.48 33.06
N ARG A 236 -18.74 19.55 32.52
CA ARG A 236 -18.00 19.49 31.25
C ARG A 236 -16.81 18.53 31.34
N MET A 237 -16.01 18.60 32.41
CA MET A 237 -14.89 17.67 32.60
C MET A 237 -15.35 16.22 32.81
N LEU A 238 -16.47 15.99 33.50
CA LEU A 238 -17.05 14.65 33.62
C LEU A 238 -17.41 14.08 32.24
N SER A 239 -18.00 14.90 31.37
CA SER A 239 -18.39 14.49 30.01
C SER A 239 -17.18 14.32 29.09
N GLU A 240 -16.19 15.20 29.19
CA GLU A 240 -14.97 15.21 28.35
C GLU A 240 -14.08 14.01 28.63
N PHE A 241 -13.85 13.68 29.90
CA PHE A 241 -13.01 12.55 30.30
C PHE A 241 -13.80 11.25 30.54
N GLY A 242 -15.13 11.27 30.37
CA GLY A 242 -15.99 10.11 30.56
C GLY A 242 -16.08 9.61 32.01
N TRP A 243 -15.82 10.48 32.98
CA TRP A 243 -15.89 10.12 34.40
C TRP A 243 -17.32 10.01 34.88
N ALA A 244 -17.64 8.91 35.56
CA ALA A 244 -18.94 8.78 36.20
C ALA A 244 -18.98 9.60 37.49
N SER A 245 -20.04 10.38 37.70
CA SER A 245 -20.24 11.14 38.95
C SER A 245 -20.09 10.27 40.22
N ARG A 246 -20.45 8.99 40.14
CA ARG A 246 -20.31 8.03 41.25
C ARG A 246 -18.85 7.72 41.61
N GLN A 247 -17.95 7.68 40.63
CA GLN A 247 -16.51 7.40 40.84
C GLN A 247 -15.79 8.58 41.49
N VAL A 248 -16.29 9.78 41.24
CA VAL A 248 -15.64 11.04 41.63
C VAL A 248 -15.99 11.45 43.07
N LYS A 249 -17.17 11.08 43.55
CA LYS A 249 -17.68 11.43 44.89
C LYS A 249 -16.75 11.04 46.05
N PRO A 250 -16.19 9.81 46.13
CA PRO A 250 -15.31 9.43 47.23
C PRO A 250 -14.13 10.37 47.40
N LEU A 251 -13.44 10.68 46.30
CA LEU A 251 -12.27 11.56 46.32
C LEU A 251 -12.66 13.02 46.60
N GLN A 252 -13.81 13.48 46.12
CA GLN A 252 -14.35 14.81 46.48
C GLN A 252 -14.64 14.93 47.98
N GLU A 253 -15.19 13.88 48.60
CA GLU A 253 -15.42 13.88 50.05
C GLU A 253 -14.11 13.90 50.84
N ILE A 254 -13.13 13.09 50.42
CA ILE A 254 -11.80 13.07 51.03
C ILE A 254 -11.14 14.45 50.87
N TYR A 255 -11.23 15.04 49.68
CA TYR A 255 -10.73 16.39 49.40
C TYR A 255 -11.36 17.42 50.33
N ASN A 256 -12.68 17.41 50.52
CA ASN A 256 -13.35 18.37 51.39
C ASN A 256 -13.00 18.21 52.87
N LYS A 257 -12.78 16.96 53.33
CA LYS A 257 -12.48 16.62 54.73
C LYS A 257 -11.02 16.81 55.12
N ASN A 258 -10.05 16.61 54.22
CA ASN A 258 -8.62 16.60 54.54
C ASN A 258 -7.90 17.83 53.97
N ASP A 259 -7.61 18.80 54.84
CA ASP A 259 -6.92 20.05 54.45
C ASP A 259 -5.47 19.83 54.01
N ALA A 260 -4.79 18.79 54.49
CA ALA A 260 -3.45 18.44 54.03
C ALA A 260 -3.46 17.98 52.56
N PHE A 261 -4.47 17.21 52.18
CA PHE A 261 -4.66 16.78 50.79
C PHE A 261 -5.04 17.95 49.87
N LYS A 262 -5.86 18.91 50.36
CA LYS A 262 -6.13 20.15 49.62
C LYS A 262 -4.85 20.94 49.34
N ALA A 263 -3.99 21.10 50.34
CA ALA A 263 -2.72 21.79 50.19
C ALA A 263 -1.80 21.10 49.17
N GLN A 264 -1.75 19.76 49.19
CA GLN A 264 -1.00 18.96 48.21
C GLN A 264 -1.49 19.19 46.78
N ILE A 265 -2.81 19.19 46.56
CA ILE A 265 -3.42 19.44 45.24
C ILE A 265 -3.16 20.86 44.75
N LEU A 266 -3.21 21.85 45.62
CA LEU A 266 -2.88 23.23 45.26
C LEU A 266 -1.40 23.37 44.92
N ALA A 267 -0.50 22.69 45.64
CA ALA A 267 0.93 22.68 45.36
C ALA A 267 1.24 22.04 43.99
N SER A 268 0.62 20.91 43.66
CA SER A 268 0.85 20.24 42.37
C SER A 268 0.37 21.06 41.17
N LEU A 269 -0.69 21.86 41.33
CA LEU A 269 -1.14 22.81 40.31
C LEU A 269 -0.18 24.01 40.13
N ILE A 270 0.49 24.45 41.20
CA ILE A 270 1.46 25.55 41.16
C ILE A 270 2.76 25.10 40.47
N GLU A 271 3.25 23.89 40.75
CA GLU A 271 4.47 23.33 40.12
C GLU A 271 4.37 23.28 38.59
N VAL A 272 3.18 23.09 38.04
CA VAL A 272 2.95 22.99 36.59
C VAL A 272 2.67 24.34 35.92
N LYS A 273 2.33 25.37 36.70
CA LYS A 273 1.93 26.69 36.20
C LYS A 273 3.10 27.57 35.75
N ASP A 274 4.33 27.05 35.62
CA ASP A 274 5.48 27.85 35.20
C ASP A 274 6.21 27.36 33.93
N PRO A 275 5.58 27.52 32.74
CA PRO A 275 6.29 27.42 31.47
C PRO A 275 7.10 28.70 31.11
N ARG A 276 7.23 29.70 32.00
CA ARG A 276 7.88 31.01 31.74
C ARG A 276 8.98 31.44 32.73
N LYS A 277 9.36 30.61 33.70
CA LYS A 277 10.71 30.57 34.29
C LYS A 277 11.75 29.89 33.38
N ARG A 278 11.37 29.58 32.14
CA ARG A 278 12.29 29.52 31.01
C ARG A 278 12.49 30.95 30.49
N PHE A 279 13.34 31.70 31.19
CA PHE A 279 14.06 32.81 30.57
C PHE A 279 15.03 32.24 29.54
#